data_AF-A0A9W9VF09-F1
#
_entry.id   AF-A0A9W9VF09-F1
#
_cell.length_a   1.000
_cell.length_b   1.000
_cell.length_c   1.000
_cell.angle_alpha   90.00
_cell.angle_beta   90.00
_cell.angle_gamma   90.00
#
_symmetry.space_group_name_H-M   'P 1'
#
loop_
_entity.id
_entity.type
_entity.pdbx_description
1 polymer ?
#
loop_
_entity_poly.entity_id
_entity_poly.type
_entity_poly.pdbx_seq_one_letter_code
_entity_poly.pdbx_strand_id
1 'polypeptide(L)'
;MVNIGDSARLGWHSDEHLSKQADSLRAAAAQITAEAKCAARAVAPYVPLQPGDKTPRDMREASNYYLTPRAQHLCVENKMLYLSFLRVLIFDAFHLADVFLTQPALLIAGGCVFLAHRDVG
;
A
#
# COMPACT_ATOMS: atom_id res chain seq x y z
N MET A 1 6.38 -10.43 7.86
CA MET A 1 5.57 -9.22 8.15
C MET A 1 5.43 -8.44 6.84
N VAL A 2 4.36 -7.68 6.61
CA VAL A 2 4.19 -6.96 5.33
C VAL A 2 5.02 -5.68 5.34
N ASN A 3 5.94 -5.52 4.38
CA ASN A 3 6.54 -4.23 4.06
C ASN A 3 5.72 -3.54 2.97
N ILE A 4 4.93 -2.53 3.35
CA ILE A 4 4.02 -1.86 2.40
C ILE A 4 4.76 -1.13 1.28
N GLY A 5 6.01 -0.68 1.54
CA GLY A 5 6.86 -0.08 0.53
C GLY A 5 7.27 -1.08 -0.56
N ASP A 6 7.61 -2.31 -0.17
CA ASP A 6 7.90 -3.39 -1.12
C ASP A 6 6.64 -3.76 -1.91
N SER A 7 5.48 -3.85 -1.25
CA SER A 7 4.22 -4.09 -1.96
C SER A 7 3.89 -2.99 -2.98
N ALA A 8 4.25 -1.74 -2.71
CA ALA A 8 4.07 -0.65 -3.67
C ALA A 8 5.05 -0.72 -4.85
N ARG A 9 6.30 -1.17 -4.61
CA ARG A 9 7.35 -1.26 -5.64
C ARG A 9 7.27 -2.51 -6.50
N LEU A 10 6.99 -3.66 -5.89
CA LEU A 10 7.07 -5.00 -6.47
C LEU A 10 5.69 -5.65 -6.65
N GLY A 11 4.62 -4.95 -6.31
CA GLY A 11 3.27 -5.49 -6.32
C GLY A 11 3.00 -6.37 -5.10
N TRP A 12 1.73 -6.72 -4.89
CA TRP A 12 1.30 -7.47 -3.70
C TRP A 12 1.96 -8.85 -3.60
N HIS A 13 2.21 -9.50 -4.73
CA HIS A 13 2.85 -10.82 -4.80
C HIS A 13 4.35 -10.77 -5.17
N SER A 14 4.95 -9.57 -5.18
CA SER A 14 6.37 -9.37 -5.51
C SER A 14 6.78 -9.85 -6.91
N ASP A 15 5.85 -9.87 -7.85
CA ASP A 15 6.01 -10.32 -9.25
C ASP A 15 6.02 -9.16 -10.25
N GLU A 16 5.89 -7.91 -9.78
CA GLU A 16 5.85 -6.74 -10.63
C GLU A 16 7.26 -6.19 -10.95
N HIS A 17 7.50 -5.89 -12.22
CA HIS A 17 8.78 -5.34 -12.65
C HIS A 17 8.88 -3.84 -12.34
N LEU A 18 10.00 -3.42 -11.73
CA LEU A 18 10.26 -2.04 -11.28
C LEU A 18 10.11 -0.97 -12.38
N SER A 19 10.30 -1.34 -13.66
CA SER A 19 10.12 -0.41 -14.77
C SER A 19 8.72 0.20 -14.83
N LYS A 20 7.69 -0.49 -14.31
CA LYS A 20 6.33 0.05 -14.23
C LYS A 20 6.19 1.22 -13.26
N GLN A 21 7.11 1.35 -12.30
CA GLN A 21 7.10 2.47 -11.36
C GLN A 21 7.50 3.80 -12.02
N ALA A 22 8.16 3.77 -13.18
CA ALA A 22 8.47 5.00 -13.92
C ALA A 22 7.20 5.77 -14.30
N ASP A 23 6.12 5.08 -14.67
CA ASP A 23 4.85 5.73 -15.01
C ASP A 23 4.15 6.29 -13.77
N SER A 24 4.18 5.54 -12.65
CA SER A 24 3.72 6.03 -11.35
C SER A 24 4.44 7.33 -10.95
N LEU A 25 5.76 7.40 -11.13
CA LEU A 25 6.57 8.60 -10.85
C LEU A 25 6.27 9.77 -11.80
N ARG A 26 5.98 9.50 -13.08
CA ARG A 26 5.56 10.55 -14.04
C ARG A 26 4.18 11.11 -13.68
N ALA A 27 3.20 10.25 -13.40
CA ALA A 27 1.86 10.65 -13.01
C ALA A 27 1.86 11.48 -11.72
N ALA A 28 2.69 11.06 -10.77
CA ALA A 28 3.01 11.80 -9.57
C ALA A 28 3.59 13.19 -9.81
N ALA A 29 4.63 13.29 -10.63
CA ALA A 29 5.24 14.58 -10.96
C ALA A 29 4.24 15.52 -11.64
N ALA A 30 3.38 14.98 -12.51
CA ALA A 30 2.29 15.73 -13.12
C ALA A 30 1.29 16.24 -12.08
N GLN A 31 0.87 15.39 -11.13
CA GLN A 31 -0.05 15.77 -10.06
C GLN A 31 0.55 16.83 -9.13
N ILE A 32 1.82 16.71 -8.74
CA ILE A 32 2.53 17.72 -7.95
C ILE A 32 2.53 19.07 -8.68
N THR A 33 2.84 19.05 -9.98
CA THR A 33 2.85 20.27 -10.81
C THR A 33 1.46 20.89 -10.93
N ALA A 34 0.42 20.07 -11.03
CA ALA A 34 -0.97 20.54 -11.08
C ALA A 34 -1.38 21.19 -9.75
N GLU A 35 -1.11 20.54 -8.62
CA GLU A 35 -1.41 21.08 -7.28
C GLU A 35 -0.65 22.38 -7.00
N ALA A 36 0.61 22.49 -7.45
CA ALA A 36 1.39 23.74 -7.37
C ALA A 36 0.77 24.89 -8.18
N LYS A 37 -0.03 24.58 -9.20
CA LYS A 37 -0.83 25.53 -9.99
C LYS A 37 -2.26 25.69 -9.46
N CYS A 38 -2.48 25.35 -8.19
CA CYS A 38 -3.77 25.43 -7.49
C CYS A 38 -4.86 24.47 -8.01
N ALA A 39 -4.50 23.41 -8.74
CA ALA A 39 -5.47 22.36 -9.07
C ALA A 39 -5.90 21.58 -7.80
N ALA A 40 -7.07 20.95 -7.86
CA ALA A 40 -7.56 20.12 -6.77
C ALA A 40 -6.65 18.90 -6.53
N ARG A 41 -6.54 18.47 -5.27
CA ARG A 41 -5.80 17.26 -4.90
C ARG A 41 -6.54 16.03 -5.41
N ALA A 42 -5.81 15.17 -6.13
CA ALA A 42 -6.34 13.88 -6.53
C ALA A 42 -6.48 12.95 -5.32
N VAL A 43 -7.52 12.12 -5.34
CA VAL A 43 -7.79 11.10 -4.32
C VAL A 43 -7.89 9.74 -4.99
N ALA A 44 -7.43 8.72 -4.27
CA ALA A 44 -7.50 7.32 -4.66
C ALA A 44 -8.18 6.50 -3.55
N PRO A 45 -8.84 5.38 -3.88
CA PRO A 45 -9.36 4.48 -2.87
C PRO A 45 -8.23 3.79 -2.09
N TYR A 46 -8.42 3.54 -0.80
CA TYR A 46 -7.44 2.84 0.04
C TYR A 46 -7.49 1.31 -0.18
N VAL A 47 -8.69 0.74 -0.26
CA VAL A 47 -8.96 -0.63 -0.69
C VAL A 47 -9.78 -0.64 -1.97
N PRO A 48 -9.68 -1.69 -2.82
CA PRO A 48 -10.45 -1.78 -4.05
C PRO A 48 -11.96 -1.62 -3.81
N LEU A 49 -12.60 -0.70 -4.53
CA LEU A 49 -14.06 -0.50 -4.43
C LEU A 49 -14.83 -1.71 -4.98
N GLN A 50 -14.28 -2.32 -6.05
CA GLN A 50 -14.87 -3.46 -6.73
C GLN A 50 -13.75 -4.47 -7.01
N PRO A 51 -13.44 -5.35 -6.04
CA PRO A 51 -12.45 -6.40 -6.24
C PRO A 51 -12.87 -7.35 -7.37
N GLY A 52 -11.93 -7.70 -8.24
CA GLY A 52 -12.12 -8.69 -9.31
C GLY A 52 -11.32 -9.98 -9.06
N ASP A 53 -11.32 -10.87 -10.06
CA ASP A 53 -10.64 -12.17 -9.97
C ASP A 53 -9.13 -12.04 -9.74
N LYS A 54 -8.52 -11.02 -10.35
CA LYS A 54 -7.09 -10.71 -10.24
C LYS A 54 -6.71 -9.94 -8.97
N THR A 55 -7.69 -9.48 -8.19
CA THR A 55 -7.40 -8.77 -6.93
C THR A 55 -6.87 -9.75 -5.89
N PRO A 56 -5.75 -9.47 -5.20
CA PRO A 56 -5.25 -10.38 -4.16
C PRO A 56 -6.31 -10.71 -3.10
N ARG A 57 -6.30 -11.94 -2.59
CA ARG A 57 -7.27 -12.43 -1.60
C ARG A 57 -7.41 -11.46 -0.42
N ASP A 58 -6.30 -11.03 0.14
CA ASP A 58 -6.26 -10.13 1.30
C ASP A 58 -6.90 -8.77 0.99
N MET A 59 -6.74 -8.26 -0.23
CA MET A 59 -7.37 -7.03 -0.67
C MET A 59 -8.88 -7.19 -0.85
N ARG A 60 -9.36 -8.36 -1.31
CA ARG A 60 -10.80 -8.65 -1.36
C ARG A 60 -11.40 -8.74 0.04
N GLU A 61 -10.70 -9.36 0.97
CA GLU A 61 -11.12 -9.44 2.37
C GLU A 61 -11.11 -8.06 3.04
N ALA A 62 -10.11 -7.23 2.73
CA ALA A 62 -10.07 -5.84 3.20
C ALA A 62 -11.22 -5.01 2.63
N SER A 63 -11.53 -5.11 1.33
CA SER A 63 -12.72 -4.48 0.74
C SER A 63 -14.01 -4.94 1.43
N ASN A 64 -14.18 -6.25 1.66
CA ASN A 64 -15.33 -6.79 2.40
C ASN A 64 -15.38 -6.24 3.83
N TYR A 65 -14.25 -6.14 4.52
CA TYR A 65 -14.19 -5.63 5.89
C TYR A 65 -14.58 -4.15 5.97
N TYR A 66 -13.94 -3.29 5.19
CA TYR A 66 -14.09 -1.83 5.31
C TYR A 66 -15.33 -1.26 4.61
N LEU A 67 -15.86 -1.93 3.58
CA LEU A 67 -16.91 -1.38 2.72
C LEU A 67 -18.29 -2.06 2.88
N THR A 68 -18.44 -2.94 3.87
CA THR A 68 -19.70 -3.66 4.12
C THR A 68 -20.09 -3.63 5.61
N PRO A 69 -21.32 -4.03 5.98
CA PRO A 69 -21.74 -4.11 7.38
C PRO A 69 -20.87 -4.98 8.30
N ARG A 70 -19.93 -5.77 7.75
CA ARG A 70 -18.95 -6.52 8.54
C ARG A 70 -18.17 -5.63 9.52
N ALA A 71 -17.70 -4.47 9.05
CA ALA A 71 -16.95 -3.51 9.89
C ALA A 71 -16.92 -2.07 9.34
N GLN A 72 -17.81 -1.70 8.41
CA GLN A 72 -17.88 -0.33 7.91
C GLN A 72 -18.10 0.70 9.04
N HIS A 73 -17.50 1.88 8.89
CA HIS A 73 -17.64 2.98 9.84
C HIS A 73 -17.72 4.32 9.10
N LEU A 74 -18.60 5.22 9.56
CA LEU A 74 -18.89 6.50 8.89
C LEU A 74 -17.67 7.42 8.75
N CYS A 75 -16.72 7.35 9.69
CA CYS A 75 -15.48 8.12 9.63
C CYS A 75 -14.41 7.52 8.70
N VAL A 76 -14.66 6.39 8.05
CA VAL A 76 -13.70 5.71 7.16
C VAL A 76 -14.23 5.76 5.74
N GLU A 77 -13.88 6.81 5.00
CA GLU A 77 -14.41 7.06 3.65
C GLU A 77 -13.74 6.24 2.53
N ASN A 78 -12.77 5.37 2.86
CA ASN A 78 -11.94 4.69 1.87
C ASN A 78 -11.27 5.66 0.87
N LYS A 79 -10.73 6.77 1.37
CA LYS A 79 -10.06 7.79 0.55
C LYS A 79 -8.66 8.06 1.07
N MET A 80 -7.72 8.14 0.14
CA MET A 80 -6.34 8.53 0.37
C MET A 80 -5.95 9.59 -0.65
N LEU A 81 -5.16 10.59 -0.26
CA LEU A 81 -4.56 11.51 -1.24
C LEU A 81 -3.66 10.73 -2.20
N TYR A 82 -3.78 11.00 -3.49
CA TYR A 82 -2.99 10.31 -4.51
C TYR A 82 -1.49 10.41 -4.25
N LEU A 83 -1.00 11.58 -3.84
CA LEU A 83 0.40 11.81 -3.51
C LEU A 83 0.89 11.04 -2.26
N SER A 84 0.01 10.50 -1.42
CA SER A 84 0.42 9.60 -0.34
C SER A 84 1.00 8.30 -0.89
N PHE A 85 0.50 7.81 -2.03
CA PHE A 85 1.01 6.58 -2.67
C PHE A 85 2.51 6.70 -3.01
N LEU A 86 2.96 7.88 -3.45
CA LEU A 86 4.38 8.13 -3.69
C LEU A 86 5.23 8.05 -2.44
N ARG A 87 4.72 8.56 -1.33
CA ARG A 87 5.44 8.48 -0.05
C ARG A 87 5.61 7.02 0.36
N VAL A 88 4.57 6.21 0.15
CA VAL A 88 4.65 4.76 0.38
C VAL A 88 5.66 4.09 -0.56
N LEU A 89 5.74 4.51 -1.84
CA LEU A 89 6.69 3.95 -2.81
C LEU A 89 8.15 4.07 -2.36
N ILE A 90 8.50 5.15 -1.67
CA ILE A 90 9.85 5.40 -1.13
C ILE A 90 9.99 5.05 0.36
N PHE A 91 8.92 4.53 0.98
CA PHE A 91 8.94 4.13 2.38
C PHE A 91 9.48 2.70 2.52
N ASP A 92 10.08 2.43 3.67
CA ASP A 92 10.47 1.09 4.09
C ASP A 92 10.05 0.94 5.56
N ALA A 93 9.10 0.04 5.82
CA ALA A 93 8.53 -0.16 7.14
C ALA A 93 9.53 -0.77 8.15
N PHE A 94 10.60 -1.40 7.66
CA PHE A 94 11.61 -2.07 8.49
C PHE A 94 12.99 -1.43 8.36
N HIS A 95 13.06 -0.20 7.84
CA HIS A 95 14.31 0.52 7.69
C HIS A 95 15.05 0.62 9.03
N LEU A 96 16.28 0.07 9.07
CA LEU A 96 17.16 0.04 10.25
C LEU A 96 16.59 -0.71 11.47
N ALA A 97 15.61 -1.59 11.27
CA ALA A 97 15.06 -2.41 12.35
C ALA A 97 16.12 -3.35 12.96
N ASP A 98 17.08 -3.82 12.17
CA ASP A 98 18.23 -4.62 12.60
C ASP A 98 19.15 -3.88 13.58
N VAL A 99 19.19 -2.54 13.51
CA VAL A 99 20.02 -1.70 14.39
C VAL A 99 19.22 -1.16 15.58
N PHE A 100 17.99 -0.68 15.34
CA PHE A 100 17.25 0.12 16.33
C PHE A 100 16.08 -0.60 17.00
N LEU A 101 15.54 -1.67 16.40
CA LEU A 101 14.47 -2.45 17.02
C LEU A 101 15.05 -3.47 18.01
N THR A 102 15.51 -2.94 19.15
CA THR A 102 16.18 -3.72 20.21
C THR A 102 15.22 -4.17 21.31
N GLN A 103 14.01 -3.62 21.33
CA GLN A 103 12.96 -3.97 22.28
C GLN A 103 12.41 -5.36 21.98
N PRO A 104 11.96 -6.13 22.99
CA PRO A 104 11.26 -7.38 22.76
C PRO A 104 10.03 -7.17 21.86
N ALA A 105 9.96 -7.93 20.77
CA ALA A 105 8.85 -7.89 19.81
C ALA A 105 8.18 -9.26 19.70
N LEU A 106 6.85 -9.30 19.77
CA LEU A 106 6.05 -10.50 19.54
C LEU A 106 5.37 -10.38 18.17
N LEU A 107 5.72 -11.27 17.23
CA LEU A 107 5.07 -11.35 15.93
C LEU A 107 4.01 -12.45 15.93
N ILE A 108 2.76 -12.10 15.59
CA ILE A 108 1.66 -13.04 15.42
C ILE A 108 1.19 -12.95 13.96
N ALA A 109 1.21 -14.07 13.25
CA ALA A 109 0.76 -14.16 11.87
C ALA A 109 -0.08 -15.42 11.65
N GLY A 110 -1.12 -15.32 10.82
CA GLY A 110 -1.92 -16.47 10.41
C GLY A 110 -1.17 -17.31 9.37
N GLY A 111 -1.28 -18.63 9.45
CA GLY A 111 -0.53 -19.55 8.58
C GLY A 111 -0.83 -19.44 7.07
N CYS A 112 -1.93 -18.78 6.68
CA CYS A 112 -2.33 -18.58 5.29
C CYS A 112 -2.23 -17.12 4.81
N VAL A 113 -1.56 -16.24 5.57
CA VAL A 113 -1.36 -14.83 5.19
C VAL A 113 -0.11 -14.70 4.32
N PHE A 114 -0.21 -14.00 3.19
CA PHE A 114 0.96 -13.65 2.40
C PHE A 114 1.75 -12.53 3.09
N LEU A 115 3.04 -12.75 3.31
CA LEU A 115 3.95 -11.76 3.88
C LEU A 115 4.88 -11.26 2.78
N ALA A 116 4.68 -10.02 2.33
CA ALA A 116 5.62 -9.35 1.44
C ALA A 116 6.87 -8.97 2.24
N HIS A 117 7.81 -9.90 2.37
CA HIS A 117 9.17 -9.66 2.84
C HIS A 117 10.12 -10.55 2.04
N ARG A 118 11.20 -9.97 1.50
CA ARG A 118 12.29 -10.72 0.88
C ARG A 118 13.25 -11.16 1.97
N ASP A 119 13.50 -12.45 2.09
CA ASP A 119 14.72 -12.90 2.78
C ASP A 119 15.90 -12.51 1.89
N VAL A 120 16.70 -11.56 2.37
CA VAL A 120 18.02 -11.27 1.79
C VAL A 120 18.99 -12.24 2.45
N GLY A 121 19.19 -13.39 1.82
CA GLY A 121 20.30 -14.30 2.06
C GLY A 121 21.39 -14.10 1.04
#